data_AF-A0A2H6LR50-F1
#
_entry.id   AF-A0A2H6LR50-F1
#
_cell.length_a   1.000
_cell.length_b   1.000
_cell.length_c   1.000
_cell.angle_alpha   90.00
_cell.angle_beta   90.00
_cell.angle_gamma   90.00
#
_symmetry.space_group_name_H-M   'P 1'
#
loop_
_entity.id
_entity.type
_entity.pdbx_description
1 polymer ?
#
loop_
_entity_poly.entity_id
_entity_poly.type
_entity_poly.pdbx_seq_one_letter_code
_entity_poly.pdbx_strand_id
1 'polypeptide(L)'
;MLLTATDAGHIALEFLLADWNIRDEYREWFTIIKSRLTGESWYIVELGVEGFPDRWFIQVYDTGECDPSYTFLSPISGKEGFSDFGDLPEMVAEVLVAERKSR
;
A
#
# COMPACT_ATOMS: atom_id res chain seq x y z
N MET A 1 8.88 -3.83 22.99
CA MET A 1 9.95 -4.23 22.05
C MET A 1 9.73 -3.39 20.81
N LEU A 2 10.76 -2.73 20.26
CA LEU A 2 10.60 -2.10 18.95
C LEU A 2 10.38 -3.20 17.92
N LEU A 3 9.36 -3.05 17.08
CA LEU A 3 9.19 -3.84 15.86
C LEU A 3 10.43 -3.76 14.99
N THR A 4 10.71 -4.76 14.16
CA THR A 4 11.69 -4.57 13.09
C THR A 4 11.05 -3.83 11.92
N ALA A 5 11.86 -3.20 11.05
CA ALA A 5 11.34 -2.59 9.82
C ALA A 5 10.62 -3.62 8.93
N THR A 6 11.10 -4.87 8.91
CA THR A 6 10.45 -5.97 8.19
C THR A 6 9.07 -6.28 8.76
N ASP A 7 8.95 -6.36 10.10
CA ASP A 7 7.65 -6.62 10.74
C ASP A 7 6.67 -5.48 10.47
N ALA A 8 7.11 -4.23 10.57
CA ALA A 8 6.29 -3.06 10.23
C ALA A 8 5.82 -3.12 8.76
N GLY A 9 6.68 -3.59 7.86
CA GLY A 9 6.33 -3.80 6.45
C GLY A 9 5.19 -4.80 6.26
N HIS A 10 5.27 -5.95 6.92
CA HIS A 10 4.21 -6.96 6.85
C HIS A 10 2.91 -6.47 7.49
N ILE A 11 2.98 -5.79 8.64
CA ILE A 11 1.82 -5.21 9.32
C ILE A 11 1.09 -4.22 8.42
N ALA A 12 1.83 -3.31 7.77
CA ALA A 12 1.25 -2.36 6.82
C ALA A 12 0.59 -3.06 5.64
N LEU A 13 1.22 -4.13 5.12
CA LEU A 13 0.65 -4.91 4.02
C LEU A 13 -0.65 -5.60 4.43
N GLU A 14 -0.69 -6.29 5.58
CA GLU A 14 -1.94 -6.89 6.08
C GLU A 14 -3.04 -5.86 6.26
N PHE A 15 -2.68 -4.70 6.82
CA PHE A 15 -3.61 -3.60 7.04
C PHE A 15 -4.23 -3.13 5.71
N LEU A 16 -3.42 -2.88 4.69
CA LEU A 16 -3.92 -2.44 3.38
C LEU A 16 -4.81 -3.49 2.72
N LEU A 17 -4.40 -4.77 2.76
CA LEU A 17 -5.19 -5.86 2.18
C LEU A 17 -6.53 -6.02 2.91
N ALA A 18 -6.54 -5.89 4.23
CA ALA A 18 -7.77 -5.95 5.02
C ALA A 18 -8.70 -4.75 4.75
N ASP A 19 -8.15 -3.54 4.66
CA ASP A 19 -8.91 -2.30 4.40
C ASP A 19 -9.64 -2.36 3.06
N TRP A 20 -8.96 -2.87 2.02
CA TRP A 20 -9.54 -3.08 0.68
C TRP A 20 -10.25 -4.43 0.50
N ASN A 21 -10.33 -5.25 1.56
CA ASN A 21 -10.90 -6.60 1.53
C ASN A 21 -10.32 -7.47 0.38
N ILE A 22 -9.00 -7.38 0.18
CA ILE A 22 -8.24 -8.12 -0.83
C ILE A 22 -8.08 -9.56 -0.39
N ARG A 23 -8.39 -10.48 -1.30
CA ARG A 23 -8.23 -11.92 -1.09
C ARG A 23 -6.75 -12.29 -1.13
N ASP A 24 -6.36 -13.29 -0.34
CA ASP A 24 -4.96 -13.77 -0.26
C ASP A 24 -4.36 -14.16 -1.62
N GLU A 25 -5.18 -14.63 -2.57
CA GLU A 25 -4.73 -14.96 -3.93
C GLU A 25 -4.20 -13.75 -4.73
N TYR A 26 -4.54 -12.53 -4.32
CA TYR A 26 -4.04 -11.31 -4.95
C TYR A 26 -2.93 -10.63 -4.15
N ARG A 27 -2.56 -11.16 -2.98
CA ARG A 27 -1.52 -10.61 -2.12
C ARG A 27 -0.20 -10.40 -2.85
N GLU A 28 0.17 -11.35 -3.71
CA GLU A 28 1.46 -11.34 -4.42
C GLU A 28 1.64 -10.15 -5.36
N TRP A 29 0.54 -9.49 -5.76
CA TRP A 29 0.58 -8.28 -6.58
C TRP A 29 1.04 -7.05 -5.80
N PHE A 30 0.96 -7.09 -4.48
CA PHE A 30 1.39 -6.01 -3.59
C PHE A 30 2.79 -6.28 -3.08
N THR A 31 3.63 -5.24 -3.11
CA THR A 31 5.03 -5.33 -2.70
C THR A 31 5.37 -4.27 -1.66
N ILE A 32 6.16 -4.68 -0.68
CA ILE A 32 6.77 -3.78 0.31
C ILE A 32 8.04 -3.23 -0.33
N ILE A 33 7.99 -1.97 -0.77
CA ILE A 33 9.11 -1.32 -1.44
C ILE A 33 10.15 -0.86 -0.43
N LYS A 34 9.66 -0.33 0.69
CA LYS A 34 10.51 0.22 1.74
C LYS A 34 9.78 0.20 3.06
N SER A 35 10.52 -0.07 4.12
CA SER A 35 10.07 0.19 5.48
C SER A 35 11.22 0.84 6.23
N ARG A 36 10.96 1.98 6.88
CA ARG A 36 11.97 2.70 7.64
C ARG A 36 11.41 3.22 8.95
N LEU A 37 12.20 3.09 10.02
CA LEU A 37 11.93 3.79 11.27
C LEU A 37 12.05 5.31 11.03
N THR A 38 11.06 6.05 11.48
CA THR A 38 11.01 7.51 11.44
C THR A 38 10.74 8.01 12.85
N GLY A 39 11.54 8.97 13.33
CA GLY A 39 11.50 9.36 14.75
C GLY A 39 12.02 8.24 15.67
N GLU A 40 11.39 8.08 16.84
CA GLU A 40 11.84 7.13 17.88
C GLU A 40 10.93 5.89 18.02
N SER A 41 9.71 5.91 17.48
CA SER A 41 8.69 4.88 17.79
C SER A 41 7.68 4.58 16.68
N TRP A 42 7.94 4.99 15.43
CA TRP A 42 7.02 4.70 14.32
C TRP A 42 7.76 4.49 13.00
N TYR A 43 7.10 3.80 12.08
CA TYR A 43 7.64 3.42 10.78
C TYR A 43 6.83 4.08 9.68
N ILE A 44 7.51 4.47 8.60
CA ILE A 44 6.86 4.73 7.31
C ILE A 44 7.15 3.55 6.41
N VAL A 45 6.07 2.91 5.97
CA VAL A 45 6.09 1.81 5.01
C VAL A 45 5.55 2.30 3.68
N GLU A 46 6.32 2.03 2.63
CA GLU A 46 5.98 2.28 1.24
C GLU A 46 5.55 0.95 0.62
N LEU A 47 4.29 0.87 0.23
CA LEU A 47 3.72 -0.26 -0.51
C LEU A 47 3.40 0.16 -1.94
N GLY A 48 3.34 -0.80 -2.85
CA GLY A 48 2.92 -0.56 -4.23
C GLY A 48 2.46 -1.85 -4.89
N VAL A 49 1.96 -1.72 -6.11
CA VAL A 49 1.70 -2.86 -6.99
C VAL A 49 2.91 -3.06 -7.90
N GLU A 50 3.34 -4.32 -8.09
CA GLU A 50 4.47 -4.62 -8.96
C GLU A 50 4.21 -4.14 -10.40
N GLY A 51 5.19 -3.43 -10.99
CA GLY A 51 5.05 -2.84 -12.33
C GLY A 51 4.33 -1.48 -12.36
N PHE A 52 3.79 -1.01 -11.23
CA PHE A 52 3.06 0.25 -11.14
C PHE A 52 3.82 1.30 -10.34
N PRO A 53 3.73 2.58 -10.75
CA PRO A 53 4.39 3.67 -10.04
C PRO A 53 3.59 4.14 -8.82
N ASP A 54 2.38 3.62 -8.62
CA ASP A 54 1.50 3.93 -7.50
C ASP A 54 2.12 3.50 -6.17
N ARG A 55 1.94 4.35 -5.14
CA ARG A 55 2.54 4.18 -3.82
C ARG A 55 1.54 4.47 -2.71
N TRP A 56 1.43 3.55 -1.77
CA TRP A 56 0.82 3.79 -0.47
C TRP A 56 1.91 4.07 0.56
N PHE A 57 1.69 5.08 1.39
CA PHE A 57 2.53 5.45 2.51
C PHE A 57 1.72 5.24 3.79
N ILE A 58 2.08 4.19 4.53
CA ILE A 58 1.38 3.77 5.74
C ILE A 58 2.30 3.99 6.94
N GLN A 59 1.76 4.64 7.97
CA GLN A 59 2.43 4.79 9.24
C GLN A 59 2.09 3.61 10.15
N VAL A 60 3.12 2.96 10.70
CA VAL A 60 2.98 1.84 11.66
C VAL A 60 3.65 2.22 12.97
N TYR A 61 2.90 2.20 14.06
CA TYR A 61 3.43 2.46 15.40
C TYR A 61 4.21 1.24 15.91
N ASP A 62 5.11 1.44 16.86
CA ASP A 62 5.83 0.36 17.54
C ASP A 62 4.91 -0.62 18.30
N THR A 63 3.67 -0.22 18.57
CA THR A 63 2.58 -1.08 19.08
C THR A 63 2.08 -2.10 18.05
N GLY A 64 2.39 -1.90 16.77
CA GLY A 64 1.87 -2.70 15.65
C GLY A 64 0.55 -2.19 15.07
N GLU A 65 0.07 -1.03 15.53
CA GLU A 65 -1.12 -0.39 14.96
C GLU A 65 -0.74 0.45 13.73
N CYS A 66 -1.62 0.50 12.74
CA CYS A 66 -1.47 1.37 11.57
C CYS A 66 -2.30 2.65 11.75
N ASP A 67 -1.80 3.76 11.21
CA ASP A 67 -2.64 4.95 11.02
C ASP A 67 -3.63 4.68 9.87
N PRO A 68 -4.96 4.73 10.12
CA PRO A 68 -5.95 4.47 9.09
C PRO A 68 -6.00 5.55 8.01
N SER A 69 -5.44 6.74 8.26
CA SER A 69 -5.41 7.86 7.33
C SER A 69 -4.14 7.84 6.47
N TYR A 70 -3.85 6.71 5.83
CA TYR A 70 -2.69 6.56 4.96
C TYR A 70 -2.78 7.44 3.70
N THR A 71 -1.61 7.71 3.11
CA THR A 71 -1.50 8.53 1.90
C THR A 71 -1.28 7.66 0.68
N PHE A 72 -2.01 7.93 -0.39
CA PHE A 72 -1.78 7.34 -1.71
C PHE A 72 -1.24 8.41 -2.66
N LEU A 73 -0.17 8.08 -3.39
CA LEU A 73 0.39 8.93 -4.45
C LEU A 73 0.49 8.14 -5.75
N SER A 74 -0.01 8.74 -6.82
CA SER A 74 0.16 8.24 -8.18
C SER A 74 0.63 9.37 -9.09
N PRO A 75 1.61 9.12 -9.97
CA PRO A 75 1.96 10.07 -11.03
C PRO A 75 0.96 10.04 -12.19
N ILE A 76 0.03 9.08 -12.22
CA ILE A 76 -0.97 8.94 -13.28
C ILE A 76 -2.26 9.60 -12.78
N SER A 77 -2.74 10.60 -13.50
CA SER A 77 -4.01 11.24 -13.13
C SER A 77 -5.16 10.29 -13.46
N GLY A 78 -6.17 10.20 -12.58
CA GLY A 78 -7.41 9.46 -12.86
C GLY A 78 -8.19 9.95 -14.10
N LYS A 79 -7.75 11.05 -14.73
CA LYS A 79 -8.28 11.60 -16.00
C LYS A 79 -7.58 11.05 -17.24
N GLU A 80 -6.39 10.48 -17.13
CA GLU A 80 -5.59 9.97 -18.27
C GLU A 80 -6.02 8.56 -18.73
N GLY A 81 -7.04 7.99 -18.07
CA GLY A 81 -7.55 6.66 -18.35
C GLY A 81 -6.82 5.57 -17.58
N PHE A 82 -7.33 4.35 -17.71
CA PHE A 82 -6.95 3.16 -16.94
C PHE A 82 -6.38 2.06 -17.85
N SER A 83 -5.77 2.48 -18.96
CA SER A 83 -5.32 1.62 -20.05
C SER A 83 -4.06 0.84 -19.70
N ASP A 84 -3.41 1.19 -18.58
CA ASP A 84 -2.16 0.62 -18.07
C ASP A 84 -2.36 -0.70 -17.32
N PHE A 85 -3.60 -1.11 -17.04
CA PHE A 85 -3.86 -2.29 -16.21
C PHE A 85 -3.62 -3.64 -16.88
N GLY A 86 -3.34 -3.72 -18.18
CA GLY A 86 -2.84 -4.93 -18.87
C GLY A 86 -3.33 -6.26 -18.29
N ASP A 87 -2.43 -6.96 -17.59
CA ASP A 87 -2.63 -8.29 -16.99
C ASP A 87 -3.02 -8.26 -15.48
N LEU A 88 -3.37 -7.10 -14.92
CA LEU A 88 -3.79 -7.04 -13.53
C LEU A 88 -5.08 -7.84 -13.31
N PRO A 89 -5.19 -8.54 -12.18
CA PRO A 89 -6.47 -9.03 -11.71
C PRO A 89 -7.44 -7.86 -11.52
N GLU A 90 -8.70 -8.06 -11.91
CA GLU A 90 -9.77 -7.06 -11.83
C GLU A 90 -9.84 -6.41 -10.45
N MET A 91 -9.75 -7.21 -9.38
CA MET A 91 -9.73 -6.72 -7.99
C MET A 91 -8.62 -5.69 -7.73
N VAL A 92 -7.39 -5.95 -8.18
CA VAL A 92 -6.24 -5.06 -7.96
C VAL A 92 -6.38 -3.79 -8.81
N ALA A 93 -6.90 -3.93 -10.04
CA ALA A 93 -7.16 -2.80 -10.92
C ALA A 93 -8.23 -1.88 -10.33
N GLU A 94 -9.31 -2.43 -9.75
CA GLU A 94 -10.37 -1.66 -9.10
C GLU A 94 -9.85 -0.84 -7.91
N VAL A 95 -8.96 -1.39 -7.09
CA VAL A 95 -8.30 -0.66 -5.99
C VAL A 95 -7.53 0.55 -6.54
N LEU A 96 -6.68 0.35 -7.56
CA LEU A 96 -5.91 1.44 -8.16
C LEU A 96 -6.80 2.51 -8.80
N VAL A 97 -7.89 2.10 -9.47
CA VAL A 97 -8.89 3.02 -10.02
C VAL A 97 -9.52 3.86 -8.92
N ALA A 98 -9.92 3.24 -7.83
CA ALA A 98 -10.59 3.91 -6.72
C ALA A 98 -9.65 4.93 -6.05
N GLU A 99 -8.42 4.52 -5.76
CA GLU A 99 -7.39 5.38 -5.17
C GLU A 99 -7.05 6.58 -6.06
N ARG A 100 -6.78 6.35 -7.35
CA ARG A 100 -6.49 7.42 -8.34
C ARG A 100 -7.67 8.38 -8.57
N LYS A 101 -8.90 7.97 -8.26
CA LYS A 101 -10.10 8.84 -8.35
C LYS A 101 -10.39 9.58 -7.06
N SER A 102 -9.99 9.03 -5.91
CA SER A 102 -10.32 9.59 -4.60
C SER A 102 -9.46 10.80 -4.21
N ARG A 103 -8.36 11.08 -4.94
CA ARG A 103 -7.41 12.15 -4.60
C ARG A 103 -7.09 13.07 -5.77
#